data_AF-A0A4D6HQ07-F1
#
_entry.id   AF-A0A4D6HQ07-F1
#
_cell.length_a   1.000
_cell.length_b   1.000
_cell.length_c   1.000
_cell.angle_alpha   90.00
_cell.angle_beta   90.00
_cell.angle_gamma   90.00
#
_symmetry.space_group_name_H-M   'P 1'
#
loop_
_entity.id
_entity.type
_entity.pdbx_description
1 polymer ?
#
loop_
_entity_poly.entity_id
_entity_poly.type
_entity_poly.pdbx_seq_one_letter_code
_entity_poly.pdbx_strand_id
1 'polypeptide(L)' 'MDEDMLADQRRLVELIEDEGWDVTDLEISAYDSPWADEDTPEATVTITARKPYESETAADDDDSDDENPFRLK' A
#
# COMPACT_ATOMS: atom_id res chain seq x y z
N MET A 1 16.85 17.35 -7.14
CA MET A 1 16.04 16.54 -6.21
C MET A 1 16.70 16.69 -4.87
N ASP A 2 16.00 17.37 -3.96
CA ASP A 2 16.50 17.77 -2.64
C ASP A 2 16.78 16.53 -1.77
N GLU A 3 17.93 16.51 -1.12
CA GLU A 3 18.39 15.37 -0.30
C GLU A 3 17.45 15.12 0.90
N ASP A 4 16.81 16.18 1.40
CA ASP A 4 15.81 16.11 2.48
C ASP A 4 14.55 15.35 2.04
N MET A 5 14.08 15.56 0.80
CA MET A 5 12.90 14.85 0.27
C MET A 5 13.14 13.34 0.15
N LEU A 6 14.35 12.95 -0.25
CA LEU A 6 14.76 11.54 -0.32
C LEU A 6 14.86 10.91 1.07
N ALA A 7 15.29 11.69 2.08
CA ALA A 7 15.34 11.24 3.46
C ALA A 7 13.93 11.00 4.03
N ASP A 8 12.99 11.90 3.77
CA ASP A 8 11.59 11.76 4.20
C ASP A 8 10.90 10.57 3.53
N GLN A 9 11.11 10.39 2.23
CA GLN A 9 10.63 9.22 1.50
C GLN A 9 11.14 7.91 2.12
N ARG A 10 12.45 7.82 2.39
CA ARG A 10 13.05 6.62 2.96
C ARG A 10 12.47 6.31 4.34
N ARG A 11 12.28 7.33 5.16
CA ARG A 11 11.66 7.19 6.48
C ARG A 11 10.22 6.69 6.39
N LEU A 12 9.46 7.16 5.40
CA LEU A 12 8.09 6.69 5.13
C LEU A 12 8.05 5.21 4.76
N VAL A 13 8.98 4.75 3.91
CA VAL A 13 9.11 3.33 3.56
C VAL A 13 9.45 2.50 4.79
N GLU A 14 10.45 2.91 5.57
CA GLU A 14 10.88 2.20 6.78
C GLU A 14 9.72 2.03 7.79
N LEU A 15 8.89 3.06 7.97
CA LEU A 15 7.71 2.99 8.84
C LEU A 15 6.65 2.00 8.33
N ILE A 16 6.43 1.96 7.01
CA ILE A 16 5.46 1.04 6.40
C ILE A 16 5.96 -0.41 6.50
N GLU A 17 7.26 -0.63 6.27
CA GLU A 17 7.89 -1.95 6.39
C GLU A 17 7.93 -2.46 7.84
N ASP A 18 8.20 -1.59 8.82
CA ASP A 18 8.16 -1.93 10.26
C ASP A 18 6.75 -2.39 10.71
N GLU A 19 5.70 -1.80 10.12
CA GLU A 19 4.31 -2.23 10.30
C GLU A 19 3.99 -3.57 9.57
N GLY A 20 4.97 -4.20 8.94
CA GLY A 20 4.86 -5.51 8.29
C GLY A 20 4.22 -5.47 6.91
N TRP A 21 4.25 -4.33 6.24
CA TRP A 21 3.86 -4.21 4.84
C TRP A 21 5.08 -4.32 3.93
N ASP A 22 4.96 -5.07 2.85
CA ASP A 22 5.98 -5.17 1.81
C ASP A 22 5.72 -4.08 0.76
N VAL A 23 6.62 -3.09 0.67
CA VAL A 23 6.49 -1.97 -0.28
C VAL A 23 6.92 -2.44 -1.67
N THR A 24 6.00 -2.43 -2.62
CA THR A 24 6.22 -2.96 -3.97
C THR A 24 6.48 -1.90 -5.02
N ASP A 25 5.97 -0.69 -4.80
CA ASP A 25 6.11 0.43 -5.74
C ASP A 25 6.13 1.76 -4.98
N LEU A 26 6.94 2.70 -5.49
CA LEU A 26 7.06 4.04 -4.94
C LEU A 26 7.26 5.03 -6.07
N GLU A 27 6.37 6.02 -6.14
CA GLU A 27 6.41 7.12 -7.09
C GLU A 27 6.52 8.45 -6.35
N ILE A 28 7.41 9.32 -6.82
CA ILE A 28 7.56 10.69 -6.30
C ILE A 28 7.32 11.65 -7.44
N SER A 29 6.37 12.56 -7.23
CA SER A 29 6.11 13.67 -8.13
C SER A 29 6.29 14.96 -7.35
N ALA A 30 7.29 15.76 -7.72
CA ALA A 30 7.34 17.15 -7.31
C ALA A 30 6.28 17.92 -8.10
N TYR A 31 5.33 18.54 -7.40
CA TYR A 31 4.35 19.42 -8.03
C TYR A 31 4.84 20.86 -7.92
N ASP A 32 5.36 21.39 -9.02
CA ASP A 32 5.64 22.81 -9.15
C ASP A 32 4.33 23.51 -9.54
N SER A 33 3.60 24.00 -8.54
CA SER A 33 2.29 24.63 -8.76
C SER A 33 2.48 25.97 -9.50
N PRO A 34 1.91 26.16 -10.70
CA PRO A 34 2.02 27.43 -11.42
C PRO A 34 1.17 28.56 -10.78
N TRP A 35 0.46 28.26 -9.70
CA TRP A 35 -0.43 29.17 -8.96
C TRP A 35 0.01 29.38 -7.51
N ALA A 36 1.06 28.70 -7.05
CA ALA A 36 1.63 28.95 -5.74
C ALA A 36 2.59 30.14 -5.87
N ASP A 37 2.15 31.31 -5.40
CA ASP A 37 3.04 32.46 -5.09
C ASP A 37 3.99 32.17 -3.90
N GLU A 38 4.21 30.90 -3.54
CA GLU A 38 4.97 30.47 -2.38
C GLU A 38 6.17 29.63 -2.86
N ASP A 39 7.37 30.13 -2.56
CA ASP A 39 8.71 29.54 -2.79
C ASP A 39 8.93 28.16 -2.10
N THR A 40 7.85 27.42 -1.83
CA THR A 40 7.85 26.15 -1.12
C THR A 40 7.47 25.02 -2.07
N PRO A 41 8.45 24.25 -2.58
CA PRO A 41 8.17 23.11 -3.46
C PRO A 41 7.38 22.03 -2.70
N GLU A 42 6.23 21.61 -3.24
CA GLU A 42 5.44 20.52 -2.68
C GLU A 42 5.80 19.18 -3.35
N ALA A 43 6.04 18.17 -2.54
CA ALA A 43 6.34 16.83 -2.98
C ALA A 43 5.15 15.89 -2.69
N THR A 44 4.64 15.23 -3.74
CA THR A 44 3.69 14.13 -3.58
C THR A 44 4.42 12.80 -3.69
N VAL A 45 4.15 11.89 -2.75
CA VAL A 45 4.66 10.51 -2.79
C VAL A 45 3.48 9.54 -2.80
N THR A 46 3.46 8.65 -3.79
CA THR A 46 2.50 7.54 -3.90
C THR A 46 3.23 6.24 -3.56
N ILE A 47 2.68 5.43 -2.65
CA ILE A 47 3.30 4.18 -2.20
C ILE A 47 2.29 3.05 -2.38
N THR A 48 2.70 1.96 -3.05
CA THR A 48 1.92 0.72 -3.11
C THR A 48 2.61 -0.33 -2.26
N ALA A 49 1.86 -0.93 -1.32
CA ALA A 49 2.37 -1.96 -0.43
C ALA A 49 1.35 -3.09 -0.22
N ARG A 50 1.84 -4.28 0.14
CA ARG A 50 1.03 -5.48 0.38
C ARG A 50 1.32 -6.06 1.76
N LYS A 51 0.29 -6.53 2.46
CA LYS A 51 0.42 -7.29 3.70
C LYS A 51 -0.47 -8.53 3.63
N PRO A 52 0.08 -9.75 3.76
CA PRO A 52 -0.74 -10.94 3.86
C PRO A 52 -1.48 -10.92 5.20
N TYR A 53 -2.78 -11.19 5.16
CA TYR A 53 -3.57 -11.42 6.36
C TYR A 53 -3.79 -12.93 6.49
N GLU A 54 -3.65 -13.46 7.70
CA GLU A 54 -4.04 -14.84 7.95
C GLU A 54 -5.55 -14.94 7.71
N SER A 55 -5.95 -15.73 6.71
CA SER A 55 -7.33 -16.12 6.55
C SER A 55 -7.68 -17.00 7.74
N GLU A 56 -8.64 -16.59 8.57
CA GLU A 56 -9.18 -17.38 9.68
C GLU A 56 -9.96 -18.63 9.20
N THR A 57 -9.64 -19.18 8.02
CA THR A 57 -10.37 -20.25 7.35
C THR A 57 -9.44 -21.02 6.40
N ALA A 58 -8.48 -21.77 6.94
CA ALA A 58 -7.80 -22.83 6.19
C ALA A 58 -7.24 -23.92 7.12
N ALA A 59 -7.85 -24.11 8.28
CA ALA A 59 -7.57 -25.21 9.19
C ALA A 59 -8.90 -25.83 9.65
N ASP A 60 -9.67 -26.37 8.72
CA ASP A 60 -10.45 -27.57 8.98
C ASP A 60 -10.64 -28.35 7.68
N ASP A 61 -10.02 -29.52 7.69
CA ASP A 61 -10.28 -30.67 6.84
C ASP A 61 -11.68 -31.20 7.19
N ASP A 62 -12.51 -31.53 6.18
CA ASP A 62 -13.40 -32.71 6.14
C ASP A 62 -14.68 -32.46 5.31
N ASP A 63 -14.71 -33.11 4.15
CA ASP A 63 -15.86 -33.69 3.46
C ASP A 63 -17.22 -33.55 4.17
N SER A 64 -17.99 -32.49 3.88
CA SER A 64 -19.42 -32.43 4.23
C SER A 64 -20.21 -31.51 3.30
N ASP A 65 -20.85 -32.18 2.35
CA ASP A 65 -22.25 -32.03 1.98
C ASP A 65 -22.65 -31.08 0.82
N ASP A 66 -22.97 -31.78 -0.26
CA ASP A 66 -23.61 -31.38 -1.52
C ASP A 66 -25.08 -30.95 -1.29
N GLU A 67 -25.33 -29.92 -0.49
CA GLU A 67 -26.70 -29.39 -0.23
C GLU A 67 -26.79 -27.87 -0.47
N ASN A 68 -26.47 -27.40 -1.69
CA ASN A 68 -26.75 -26.01 -2.07
C ASN A 68 -28.02 -25.90 -2.95
N PRO A 69 -29.20 -25.54 -2.40
CA PRO A 69 -30.48 -25.52 -3.11
C PRO A 69 -30.62 -24.37 -4.13
N PHE A 70 -29.61 -23.51 -4.28
CA PHE A 70 -29.65 -22.35 -5.17
C PHE A 70 -28.86 -22.52 -6.47
N ARG A 71 -28.33 -23.71 -6.76
CA ARG A 71 -27.64 -23.96 -8.04
C ARG A 71 -28.68 -24.08 -9.16
N LEU A 72 -28.89 -22.98 -9.90
CA LEU A 72 -29.71 -22.98 -11.11
C LEU A 72 -29.05 -23.88 -12.18
N LYS A 73 -29.84 -24.78 -12.76
CA LYS A 73 -29.42 -25.79 -13.74
C LYS A 73 -29.51 -25.28 -15.17
#